data_AF-A0A938U9V9-F1
#
_entry.id   AF-A0A938U9V9-F1
#
_cell.length_a   1.000
_cell.length_b   1.000
_cell.length_c   1.000
_cell.angle_alpha   90.00
_cell.angle_beta   90.00
_cell.angle_gamma   90.00
#
_symmetry.space_group_name_H-M   'P 1'
#
loop_
_entity.id
_entity.type
_entity.pdbx_description
1 polymer ?
#
loop_
_entity_poly.entity_id
_entity_poly.type
_entity_poly.pdbx_seq_one_letter_code
_entity_poly.pdbx_strand_id
1 'polypeptide(L)'
;MSQGVALLLTWAIEVVVARAATRRRDARLVIVVVVASLLSHPVVWWIAAEAPAGAWWPRVLLAEVVVAVVEGGFVAVAAREPAGLVVAGAMNAASFGVGLVLAPWLAARS
;
A
#
# COMPACT_ATOMS: atom_id res chain seq x y z
N MET A 1 -12.91 -1.74 10.96
CA MET A 1 -12.92 -0.83 9.79
C MET A 1 -13.39 -1.62 8.57
N SER A 2 -14.22 -1.06 7.69
CA SER A 2 -14.58 -1.76 6.44
C SER A 2 -13.41 -1.72 5.45
N GLN A 3 -13.28 -2.75 4.61
CA GLN A 3 -12.22 -2.83 3.59
C GLN A 3 -12.20 -1.60 2.66
N GLY A 4 -13.38 -1.06 2.32
CA GLY A 4 -13.47 0.16 1.52
C GLY A 4 -12.85 1.39 2.19
N VAL A 5 -13.00 1.55 3.51
CA VAL A 5 -12.37 2.67 4.24
C VAL A 5 -10.86 2.47 4.35
N ALA A 6 -10.40 1.22 4.54
CA ALA A 6 -8.98 0.88 4.54
C ALA A 6 -8.33 1.28 3.20
N LEU A 7 -8.98 0.94 2.09
CA LEU A 7 -8.50 1.24 0.74
C LEU A 7 -8.43 2.73 0.44
N LEU A 8 -9.45 3.50 0.84
CA LEU A 8 -9.45 4.95 0.68
C LEU A 8 -8.32 5.61 1.47
N LEU A 9 -8.07 5.12 2.69
CA LEU A 9 -6.98 5.60 3.53
C LEU A 9 -5.61 5.26 2.92
N THR A 10 -5.44 4.03 2.45
CA THR A 10 -4.29 3.59 1.66
C THR A 10 -4.05 4.56 0.50
N TRP A 11 -5.03 4.79 -0.37
CA TRP A 11 -4.85 5.70 -1.51
C TRP A 11 -4.50 7.11 -1.10
N ALA A 12 -5.11 7.64 -0.04
CA ALA A 12 -4.78 8.97 0.47
C ALA A 12 -3.31 9.07 0.87
N ILE A 13 -2.77 8.07 1.56
CA ILE A 13 -1.37 8.01 1.97
C ILE A 13 -0.46 7.83 0.75
N GLU A 14 -0.75 6.81 -0.05
CA GLU A 14 0.08 6.38 -1.17
C GLU A 14 0.19 7.46 -2.25
N VAL A 15 -0.91 8.13 -2.59
CA VAL A 15 -0.90 9.24 -3.56
C VAL A 15 -0.12 10.45 -3.02
N VAL A 16 -0.25 10.76 -1.73
CA VAL A 16 0.50 11.87 -1.10
C VAL A 16 2.00 11.55 -1.11
N VAL A 17 2.40 10.35 -0.70
CA VAL A 17 3.80 9.93 -0.68
C VAL A 17 4.37 9.89 -2.10
N ALA A 18 3.65 9.31 -3.07
CA ALA A 18 4.07 9.27 -4.47
C ALA A 18 4.30 10.68 -5.04
N ARG A 19 3.38 11.62 -4.76
CA ARG A 19 3.52 13.01 -5.21
C ARG A 19 4.64 13.78 -4.51
N ALA A 20 4.91 13.48 -3.23
CA ALA A 20 6.01 14.11 -2.50
C ALA A 20 7.38 13.56 -2.93
N ALA A 21 7.44 12.27 -3.25
CA ALA A 21 8.68 11.58 -3.59
C ALA A 21 9.06 11.68 -5.07
N THR A 22 8.12 12.05 -5.95
CA THR A 22 8.38 12.28 -7.38
C THR A 22 8.40 13.77 -7.70
N ARG A 23 9.28 14.19 -8.61
CA ARG A 23 9.29 15.60 -9.10
C ARG A 23 8.17 15.88 -10.10
N ARG A 24 7.44 14.86 -10.54
CA ARG A 24 6.40 14.94 -11.56
C ARG A 24 5.02 15.05 -10.94
N ARG A 25 4.32 16.15 -11.23
CA ARG A 25 2.90 16.35 -10.86
C ARG A 25 1.94 15.74 -11.88
N ASP A 26 2.33 14.64 -12.52
CA ASP A 26 1.53 14.02 -13.57
C ASP A 26 0.31 13.30 -12.97
N ALA A 27 -0.87 13.53 -13.54
CA ALA A 27 -2.09 12.81 -13.18
C ALA A 27 -1.98 11.30 -13.45
N ARG A 28 -1.13 10.88 -14.40
CA ARG A 28 -0.84 9.47 -14.69
C ARG A 28 -0.29 8.72 -13.49
N LEU A 29 0.51 9.38 -12.65
CA LEU A 29 1.04 8.77 -11.43
C LEU A 29 -0.08 8.38 -10.48
N VAL A 30 -1.07 9.25 -10.30
CA VAL A 30 -2.23 8.98 -9.43
C VAL A 30 -3.01 7.78 -9.95
N ILE A 31 -3.26 7.73 -11.27
CA ILE A 31 -3.97 6.60 -11.89
C ILE A 31 -3.20 5.30 -11.66
N VAL A 32 -1.88 5.32 -11.86
CA VAL A 32 -1.03 4.14 -11.69
C VAL A 32 -1.03 3.65 -10.24
N VAL A 33 -0.89 4.56 -9.27
CA VAL A 33 -0.98 4.22 -7.85
C VAL A 33 -2.34 3.56 -7.56
N VAL A 34 -3.45 4.22 -7.91
CA VAL A 34 -4.80 3.71 -7.64
C VAL A 34 -5.03 2.33 -8.28
N VAL A 35 -4.64 2.18 -9.55
CA VAL A 35 -4.79 0.91 -10.27
C VAL A 35 -3.92 -0.19 -9.66
N ALA A 36 -2.68 0.13 -9.29
CA ALA A 36 -1.78 -0.85 -8.68
C ALA A 36 -2.33 -1.29 -7.31
N SER A 37 -2.77 -0.37 -6.46
CA SER A 37 -3.39 -0.68 -5.17
C SER A 37 -4.69 -1.49 -5.33
N LEU A 38 -5.52 -1.20 -6.34
CA LEU A 38 -6.73 -1.98 -6.64
C LEU A 38 -6.44 -3.44 -6.98
N LEU A 39 -5.30 -3.71 -7.62
CA LEU A 39 -4.90 -5.06 -8.01
C LEU A 39 -4.19 -5.80 -6.87
N SER A 40 -3.41 -5.08 -6.07
CA SER A 40 -2.55 -5.65 -5.02
C SER A 40 -3.30 -5.91 -3.70
N HIS A 41 -4.09 -4.95 -3.22
CA HIS A 41 -4.65 -4.97 -1.87
C HIS A 41 -5.71 -6.05 -1.65
N PRO A 42 -6.60 -6.40 -2.61
CA PRO A 42 -7.49 -7.54 -2.45
C PRO A 42 -6.74 -8.85 -2.17
N VAL A 43 -5.55 -9.04 -2.78
CA VAL A 43 -4.71 -10.21 -2.56
C VAL A 43 -4.12 -10.20 -1.15
N VAL A 44 -3.61 -9.06 -0.69
CA VAL A 44 -3.09 -8.90 0.68
C VAL A 44 -4.17 -9.22 1.72
N TRP A 45 -5.38 -8.71 1.52
CA TRP A 45 -6.48 -8.96 2.45
C TRP A 45 -6.94 -10.41 2.44
N TRP A 46 -6.95 -11.06 1.27
CA TRP A 46 -7.24 -12.48 1.18
C TRP A 46 -6.19 -13.30 1.94
N ILE A 47 -4.90 -12.98 1.77
CA ILE A 47 -3.81 -13.61 2.54
C ILE A 47 -3.98 -13.37 4.04
N ALA A 48 -4.36 -12.16 4.45
CA ALA A 48 -4.59 -11.81 5.84
C ALA A 48 -5.79 -12.59 6.44
N ALA A 49 -6.87 -12.77 5.67
CA ALA A 49 -8.08 -13.46 6.10
C ALA A 49 -7.86 -14.98 6.26
N GLU A 50 -7.05 -15.59 5.41
CA GLU A 50 -6.73 -17.03 5.43
C GLU A 50 -5.59 -17.40 6.40
N ALA A 51 -4.94 -16.41 7.02
CA ALA A 51 -3.78 -16.67 7.85
C ALA A 51 -4.17 -17.16 9.26
N PRO A 52 -3.50 -18.22 9.78
CA PRO A 52 -3.67 -18.63 11.17
C PRO A 52 -3.34 -17.50 12.15
N ALA A 53 -4.07 -17.40 13.26
CA ALA A 53 -3.96 -16.31 14.23
C ALA A 53 -2.54 -16.10 14.81
N GLY A 54 -1.65 -17.10 14.80
CA GLY A 54 -0.26 -16.97 15.22
C GLY A 54 0.74 -16.59 14.12
N ALA A 55 0.33 -16.65 12.85
CA ALA A 55 1.20 -16.50 11.68
C ALA A 55 0.68 -15.48 10.66
N TRP A 56 -0.29 -14.66 11.04
CA TRP A 56 -0.84 -13.64 10.14
C TRP A 56 0.18 -12.54 9.83
N TRP A 57 0.89 -12.04 10.85
CA TRP A 57 1.77 -10.89 10.67
C TRP A 57 2.97 -11.12 9.74
N PRO A 58 3.70 -12.27 9.74
CA PRO A 58 4.80 -12.48 8.82
C PRO A 58 4.32 -12.68 7.38
N ARG A 59 3.14 -13.30 7.21
CA ARG A 59 2.53 -13.52 5.89
C ARG A 59 2.06 -12.22 5.27
N VAL A 60 1.39 -11.37 6.05
CA VAL A 60 0.97 -10.05 5.59
C VAL A 60 2.20 -9.18 5.30
N LEU A 61 3.21 -9.18 6.17
CA LEU A 61 4.45 -8.43 5.93
C LEU A 61 5.13 -8.87 4.63
N LEU A 62 5.24 -10.18 4.38
CA LEU A 62 5.79 -10.69 3.12
C LEU A 62 4.93 -10.28 1.92
N ALA A 63 3.61 -10.33 2.03
CA ALA A 63 2.69 -9.88 0.99
C ALA A 63 2.90 -8.40 0.67
N GLU A 64 2.99 -7.54 1.69
CA GLU A 64 3.28 -6.11 1.56
C GLU A 64 4.63 -5.84 0.89
N VAL A 65 5.67 -6.66 1.17
CA VAL A 65 6.96 -6.56 0.46
C VAL A 65 6.80 -6.88 -1.02
N VAL A 66 6.06 -7.94 -1.37
CA VAL A 66 5.79 -8.28 -2.77
C VAL A 66 4.97 -7.17 -3.45
N VAL A 67 3.96 -6.64 -2.78
CA VAL A 67 3.16 -5.51 -3.26
C VAL A 67 4.02 -4.28 -3.50
N ALA A 68 4.88 -3.90 -2.55
CA ALA A 68 5.78 -2.78 -2.71
C ALA A 68 6.70 -2.92 -3.93
N VAL A 69 7.17 -4.13 -4.25
CA VAL A 69 7.96 -4.40 -5.45
C VAL A 69 7.12 -4.27 -6.72
N VAL A 70 5.92 -4.84 -6.74
CA VAL A 70 5.01 -4.81 -7.90
C VAL A 70 4.56 -3.37 -8.18
N GLU A 71 4.05 -2.67 -7.18
CA GLU A 71 3.64 -1.27 -7.27
C GLU A 71 4.84 -0.38 -7.63
N GLY A 72 6.01 -0.66 -7.07
CA GLY A 72 7.25 0.04 -7.40
C GLY A 72 7.68 -0.13 -8.83
N GLY A 73 7.48 -1.31 -9.42
CA GLY A 73 7.65 -1.55 -10.85
C GLY A 73 6.71 -0.68 -11.68
N PHE A 74 5.42 -0.66 -11.34
CA PHE A 74 4.42 0.17 -12.04
C PHE A 74 4.75 1.66 -11.93
N VAL A 75 5.10 2.14 -10.73
CA VAL A 75 5.48 3.54 -10.49
C VAL A 75 6.77 3.90 -11.22
N ALA A 76 7.80 3.03 -11.20
CA ALA A 76 9.06 3.27 -11.90
C ALA A 76 8.86 3.41 -13.41
N VAL A 77 8.04 2.52 -14.00
CA VAL A 77 7.68 2.56 -15.43
C VAL A 77 6.91 3.84 -15.76
N ALA A 78 5.91 4.17 -14.95
CA ALA A 78 5.05 5.35 -15.18
C ALA A 78 5.79 6.67 -15.01
N ALA A 79 6.60 6.79 -13.95
CA ALA A 79 7.38 7.99 -13.67
C ALA A 79 8.61 8.11 -14.59
N ARG A 80 9.02 7.02 -15.25
CA ARG A 80 10.31 6.89 -15.96
C ARG A 80 11.49 7.26 -15.08
N GLU A 81 11.41 6.89 -13.80
CA GLU A 81 12.42 7.19 -12.80
C GLU A 81 12.79 5.88 -12.08
N PRO A 82 14.09 5.53 -11.99
CA PRO A 82 14.54 4.33 -11.29
C PRO A 82 14.24 4.40 -9.78
N ALA A 83 13.95 5.60 -9.26
CA ALA A 83 13.50 5.82 -7.90
C ALA A 83 12.10 5.23 -7.61
N GLY A 84 11.36 4.73 -8.60
CA GLY A 84 10.00 4.21 -8.38
C GLY A 84 9.89 3.06 -7.37
N LEU A 85 10.93 2.21 -7.25
CA LEU A 85 10.99 1.17 -6.21
C LEU A 85 11.11 1.77 -4.80
N VAL A 86 11.89 2.84 -4.64
CA VAL A 86 12.04 3.55 -3.34
C VAL A 86 10.74 4.27 -3.00
N VAL A 87 10.09 4.88 -3.99
CA VAL A 87 8.80 5.56 -3.83
C VAL A 87 7.73 4.59 -3.37
N ALA A 88 7.58 3.43 -4.03
CA ALA A 88 6.58 2.44 -3.64
C ALA A 88 6.90 1.76 -2.31
N GLY A 89 8.18 1.52 -2.01
CA GLY A 89 8.59 1.06 -0.69
C GLY A 89 8.18 2.03 0.42
N ALA A 90 8.37 3.34 0.20
CA ALA A 90 7.93 4.37 1.14
C ALA A 90 6.39 4.45 1.26
N MET A 91 5.68 4.33 0.14
CA MET A 91 4.21 4.29 0.11
C MET A 91 3.66 3.13 0.93
N ASN A 92 4.13 1.91 0.65
CA ASN A 92 3.68 0.68 1.31
C ASN A 92 4.08 0.66 2.79
N ALA A 93 5.30 1.10 3.13
CA ALA A 93 5.71 1.22 4.53
C ALA A 93 4.84 2.21 5.31
N ALA A 94 4.47 3.34 4.69
CA ALA A 94 3.61 4.33 5.31
C ALA A 94 2.17 3.82 5.47
N SER A 95 1.57 3.23 4.43
CA SER A 95 0.20 2.72 4.47
C SER A 95 0.09 1.54 5.44
N PHE A 96 1.00 0.57 5.37
CA PHE A 96 1.08 -0.56 6.29
C PHE A 96 1.30 -0.10 7.74
N GLY A 97 2.23 0.83 7.98
CA GLY A 97 2.51 1.37 9.30
C GLY A 97 1.29 2.07 9.92
N VAL A 98 0.56 2.87 9.13
CA VAL A 98 -0.70 3.48 9.57
C VAL A 98 -1.74 2.41 9.89
N GLY A 99 -1.84 1.35 9.08
CA GLY A 99 -2.70 0.19 9.33
C GLY A 99 -2.39 -0.50 10.67
N LEU A 100 -1.11 -0.72 10.97
CA LEU A 100 -0.66 -1.33 12.23
C LEU A 100 -0.99 -0.49 13.46
N VAL A 101 -1.02 0.84 13.35
CA VAL A 101 -1.36 1.74 14.46
C VAL A 101 -2.88 1.86 14.64
N LEU A 102 -3.62 2.02 13.53
CA LEU A 102 -5.08 2.23 13.58
C LEU A 102 -5.86 0.96 13.93
N ALA A 103 -5.43 -0.21 13.46
CA ALA A 103 -6.21 -1.44 13.67
C ALA A 103 -6.35 -1.80 15.16
N PRO A 104 -5.30 -1.81 16.00
CA PRO A 104 -5.42 -2.06 17.44
C PRO A 104 -6.20 -0.94 18.16
N TRP A 105 -5.99 0.32 17.77
CA TRP A 105 -6.68 1.46 18.38
C TRP A 105 -8.19 1.42 18.13
N LEU A 106 -8.62 1.03 16.94
CA LEU A 106 -10.03 0.85 16.59
C LEU A 106 -10.64 -0.35 17.33
N ALA A 107 -9.91 -1.47 17.45
CA ALA A 107 -10.37 -2.65 18.16
C ALA A 107 -10.56 -2.40 19.67
N ALA A 108 -9.76 -1.52 20.27
CA ALA A 108 -9.90 -1.15 21.68
C ALA A 108 -11.12 -0.26 21.99
N ARG A 109 -11.81 0.25 20.96
CA ARG A 109 -12.96 1.17 21.09
C ARG A 109 -14.30 0.57 20.63
N SER A 110 -14.30 -0.67 20.18
CA SER A 110 -15.48 -1.44 19.75
C SER A 110 -15.83 -2.50 20.78
#